data_AF-A0A920JM48-F1
#
_entry.id   AF-A0A920JM48-F1
#
_cell.length_a   1.000
_cell.length_b   1.000
_cell.length_c   1.000
_cell.angle_alpha   90.00
_cell.angle_beta   90.00
_cell.angle_gamma   90.00
#
_symmetry.space_group_name_H-M   'P 1'
#
loop_
_entity.id
_entity.type
_entity.pdbx_description
1 polymer ?
#
loop_
_entity_poly.entity_id
_entity_poly.type
_entity_poly.pdbx_seq_one_letter_code
_entity_poly.pdbx_strand_id
1 'polypeptide(L)' 'MNLFFFSLLEWGSGSIKKMFTPDFYLPTLNLFVEITTMNQNLITKKRKKLKMARKLYPNLFFKTFQRRRFLQYT' A
#
# COMPACT_ATOMS: atom_id res chain seq x y z
N MET A 1 15.97 -0.03 9.63
CA MET A 1 14.74 -0.10 8.79
C MET A 1 14.48 -1.57 8.50
N ASN A 2 13.48 -2.12 9.18
CA ASN A 2 13.36 -3.55 9.46
C ASN A 2 12.79 -4.33 8.25
N LEU A 3 13.22 -5.59 8.08
CA LEU A 3 12.75 -6.60 7.10
C LEU A 3 11.21 -6.86 7.11
N PHE A 4 10.46 -6.12 7.91
CA PHE A 4 9.03 -6.29 8.21
C PHE A 4 8.07 -5.73 7.16
N PHE A 5 8.54 -4.99 6.14
CA PHE A 5 7.64 -4.41 5.13
C PHE A 5 7.04 -5.42 4.12
N PHE A 6 7.47 -6.69 4.14
CA PHE A 6 7.08 -7.67 3.12
C PHE A 6 5.88 -8.57 3.48
N SER A 7 5.37 -8.57 4.70
CA SER A 7 4.68 -9.77 5.18
C SER A 7 3.23 -9.58 5.60
N LEU A 8 2.46 -8.66 5.03
CA LEU A 8 1.25 -8.23 5.72
C LEU A 8 0.01 -8.20 4.87
N LEU A 9 -0.68 -9.34 4.85
CA LEU A 9 -2.12 -9.43 4.59
C LEU A 9 -2.76 -10.76 5.04
N GLU A 10 -2.00 -11.83 5.32
CA GLU A 10 -2.48 -13.07 5.99
C GLU A 10 -1.28 -13.97 6.32
N TRP A 11 -1.13 -14.39 7.58
CA TRP A 11 -0.30 -15.53 7.97
C TRP A 11 -1.22 -16.74 8.15
N GLY A 12 -1.02 -17.79 7.38
CA GLY A 12 -1.68 -19.07 7.58
C GLY A 12 -0.78 -20.17 7.06
N SER A 13 -0.71 -21.29 7.80
CA SER A 13 0.09 -22.49 7.43
C SER A 13 1.57 -22.20 7.09
N GLY A 14 2.20 -21.25 7.80
CA GLY A 14 3.64 -20.98 7.65
C GLY A 14 4.07 -20.28 6.36
N SER A 15 3.14 -19.82 5.52
CA SER A 15 3.43 -19.22 4.21
C SER A 15 2.80 -17.83 4.06
N ILE A 16 3.52 -16.92 3.38
CA ILE A 16 3.06 -15.56 3.09
C ILE A 16 1.93 -15.64 2.07
N LYS A 17 0.68 -15.41 2.47
CA LYS A 17 -0.47 -15.53 1.54
C LYS A 17 -0.69 -14.31 0.68
N LYS A 18 -0.33 -13.12 1.18
CA LYS A 18 -0.55 -11.83 0.49
C LYS A 18 0.46 -10.79 0.96
N MET A 19 1.03 -10.04 0.02
CA MET A 19 1.97 -8.94 0.26
C MET A 19 1.44 -7.63 -0.33
N PHE A 20 1.69 -6.52 0.38
CA PHE A 20 1.50 -5.15 -0.08
C PHE A 20 2.78 -4.38 0.22
N THR A 21 3.48 -3.98 -0.84
CA THR A 21 4.72 -3.21 -0.74
C THR A 21 4.47 -1.86 -1.39
N PRO A 22 4.41 -0.78 -0.61
CA PRO A 22 4.22 0.56 -1.14
C PRO A 22 5.49 1.07 -1.81
N ASP A 23 5.34 1.94 -2.79
CA ASP A 23 6.48 2.55 -3.48
C ASP A 23 7.36 3.40 -2.54
N PHE A 24 6.76 4.11 -1.57
CA PHE A 24 7.49 4.88 -0.57
C PHE A 24 6.90 4.75 0.83
N TYR A 25 7.75 4.91 1.85
CA TYR A 25 7.36 5.09 3.24
C TYR A 25 8.03 6.36 3.79
N LEU A 26 7.23 7.23 4.42
CA LEU A 26 7.66 8.46 5.07
C LEU A 26 7.60 8.24 6.59
N PRO A 27 8.73 7.93 7.25
CA PRO A 27 8.75 7.50 8.65
C PRO A 27 8.18 8.55 9.61
N THR A 28 8.55 9.82 9.42
CA THR A 28 8.09 10.94 10.27
C THR A 28 6.56 11.09 10.28
N LEU A 29 5.90 10.66 9.21
CA LEU A 29 4.45 10.76 9.05
C LEU A 29 3.73 9.42 9.23
N ASN A 30 4.45 8.32 9.49
CA ASN A 30 3.90 6.96 9.41
C ASN A 30 3.07 6.71 8.13
N LEU A 31 3.51 7.30 7.01
CA LEU A 31 2.72 7.39 5.79
C LEU A 31 3.33 6.53 4.68
N PHE A 32 2.54 5.60 4.18
CA PHE A 32 2.81 4.89 2.94
C PHE A 32 2.23 5.61 1.74
N VAL A 33 3.05 5.70 0.69
CA VAL A 33 2.70 6.32 -0.58
C VAL A 33 2.83 5.29 -1.69
N GLU A 34 1.76 5.14 -2.45
CA GLU A 34 1.70 4.28 -3.64
C GLU A 34 1.42 5.14 -4.88
N ILE A 35 2.24 5.00 -5.91
CA ILE A 35 2.05 5.61 -7.23
C ILE A 35 1.38 4.57 -8.14
N THR A 36 0.27 4.92 -8.77
CA THR A 36 -0.46 3.98 -9.63
C THR A 36 -0.81 4.60 -10.98
N THR A 37 -0.65 3.80 -12.03
CA THR A 37 -1.19 4.05 -13.37
C THR A 37 -2.66 3.61 -13.42
N MET A 38 -3.50 4.25 -14.25
CA MET A 38 -4.96 4.09 -14.20
C MET A 38 -5.51 2.77 -14.78
N ASN A 39 -4.87 1.63 -14.53
CA ASN A 39 -5.45 0.33 -14.89
C ASN A 39 -6.53 -0.05 -13.84
N GLN A 40 -7.80 0.04 -14.22
CA GLN A 40 -8.94 -0.16 -13.33
C GLN A 40 -8.95 -1.55 -12.65
N ASN A 41 -8.57 -2.61 -13.36
CA ASN A 41 -8.52 -3.97 -12.80
C ASN A 41 -7.47 -4.11 -11.69
N LEU A 42 -6.33 -3.44 -11.85
CA LEU A 42 -5.28 -3.40 -10.81
C LEU A 42 -5.69 -2.52 -9.63
N ILE A 43 -6.40 -1.41 -9.87
CA ILE A 43 -6.90 -0.53 -8.80
C ILE A 43 -7.82 -1.30 -7.84
N THR A 44 -8.74 -2.13 -8.35
CA THR A 44 -9.66 -2.90 -7.50
C THR A 44 -8.91 -3.89 -6.60
N LYS A 45 -7.92 -4.61 -7.14
CA LYS A 45 -7.07 -5.52 -6.36
C LYS A 45 -6.26 -4.77 -5.30
N LYS A 46 -5.63 -3.64 -5.66
CA LYS A 46 -4.87 -2.77 -4.73
C LYS A 46 -5.77 -2.20 -3.62
N ARG A 47 -6.99 -1.75 -3.94
CA ARG A 47 -7.97 -1.26 -2.95
C ARG A 47 -8.36 -2.32 -1.92
N LYS A 48 -8.59 -3.57 -2.36
CA LYS A 48 -8.86 -4.70 -1.43
C LYS A 48 -7.69 -4.91 -0.47
N LYS A 49 -6.45 -4.90 -0.97
CA LYS A 49 -5.24 -5.01 -0.14
C LYS A 49 -5.10 -3.86 0.85
N LEU A 50 -5.28 -2.61 0.40
CA LEU A 50 -5.24 -1.43 1.27
C LEU A 50 -6.31 -1.46 2.36
N LYS A 51 -7.52 -1.95 2.07
CA LYS A 51 -8.59 -2.06 3.08
C LYS A 51 -8.20 -3.03 4.20
N MET A 52 -7.58 -4.16 3.85
CA MET A 52 -7.07 -5.12 4.84
C MET A 52 -5.85 -4.55 5.59
N ALA A 53 -4.92 -3.90 4.90
CA ALA A 53 -3.76 -3.27 5.54
C ALA A 53 -4.18 -2.21 6.57
N ARG A 54 -5.18 -1.38 6.27
CA ARG A 54 -5.74 -0.41 7.23
C ARG A 54 -6.36 -1.05 8.46
N LYS A 55 -6.91 -2.27 8.34
CA LYS A 55 -7.44 -3.02 9.50
C LYS A 55 -6.32 -3.57 10.38
N LEU A 56 -5.26 -4.08 9.78
CA LEU A 56 -4.11 -4.65 10.49
C LEU A 56 -3.20 -3.56 11.09
N TYR A 57 -3.13 -2.40 10.44
CA TYR A 57 -2.25 -1.28 10.79
C TYR A 57 -3.05 0.02 10.95
N PRO A 58 -3.85 0.16 12.02
CA PRO A 58 -4.66 1.35 12.23
C PRO A 58 -3.82 2.62 12.45
N ASN A 59 -2.58 2.48 12.93
CA ASN A 59 -1.66 3.60 13.20
C ASN A 59 -0.81 4.02 11.99
N LEU A 60 -0.98 3.36 10.84
CA LEU A 60 -0.27 3.69 9.60
C LEU A 60 -1.23 4.39 8.63
N PHE A 61 -0.74 5.46 8.01
CA PHE A 61 -1.47 6.19 6.98
C PHE A 61 -1.13 5.64 5.60
N PHE A 62 -2.09 5.68 4.69
CA PHE A 62 -1.93 5.18 3.32
C PHE A 62 -2.51 6.17 2.32
N LYS A 63 -1.68 6.66 1.39
CA LYS A 63 -2.07 7.58 0.32
C LYS A 63 -1.69 7.02 -1.05
N THR A 64 -2.61 7.16 -2.01
CA THR A 64 -2.42 6.65 -3.37
C THR A 64 -2.44 7.83 -4.33
N PHE A 65 -1.42 7.96 -5.18
CA PHE A 65 -1.34 9.00 -6.20
C PHE A 65 -1.55 8.41 -7.59
N GLN A 66 -2.36 9.10 -8.39
CA GLN A 66 -2.53 8.76 -9.81
C GLN A 66 -1.59 9.65 -10.63
N ARG A 67 -0.77 9.02 -11.48
CA ARG A 67 0.21 9.74 -12.32
C ARG A 67 -0.41 10.88 -13.13
N ARG A 68 -1.60 10.68 -13.71
CA ARG A 68 -2.31 11.73 -14.48
C ARG A 68 -2.72 12.92 -13.63
N ARG A 69 -2.96 12.73 -12.33
CA ARG A 69 -3.40 13.77 -11.41
C ARG A 69 -2.21 14.53 -10.80
N PHE A 70 -1.02 13.92 -10.78
CA PHE A 70 0.22 14.57 -10.36
C PHE A 70 0.69 15.63 -11.37
N LEU A 71 0.52 15.37 -12.67
CA LEU A 71 0.90 16.29 -13.75
C LEU A 71 -0.01 17.52 -13.91
N GLN A 72 -1.06 17.65 -13.09
CA GLN A 72 -1.98 18.81 -13.12
C GLN A 72 -1.61 19.90 -12.10
N TYR A 73 -0.56 19.67 -11.30
CA TYR A 73 -0.06 20.63 -10.31
C TYR A 73 1.23 21.35 -10.78
N THR A 74 1.53 21.24 -12.07
CA THR A 74 2.62 21.91 -12.79
C THR A 74 2.02 22.72 -13.93
#